data_AF-A0A7W7WTR7-F1
#
_entry.id   AF-A0A7W7WTR7-F1
#
_cell.length_a   1.000
_cell.length_b   1.000
_cell.length_c   1.000
_cell.angle_alpha   90.00
_cell.angle_beta   90.00
_cell.angle_gamma   90.00
#
_symmetry.space_group_name_H-M   'P 1'
#
loop_
_entity.id
_entity.type
_entity.pdbx_description
1 polymer ?
#
loop_
_entity_poly.entity_id
_entity_poly.type
_entity_poly.pdbx_seq_one_letter_code
_entity_poly.pdbx_strand_id
1 'polypeptide(L)'
;MDNRSIVDNWYGAIGRGDLDEIMAGLSPSVVLELPEDQWNAVIPYLGTHVGLNEVAEAFRIRAETTEVLDYGLRGLFVDGDTALAVVYTKGRHTRTKVLFEIEDMHKLVLDAQGKITHWKVYFDPNTEVNAFNADREQRLYAAAARGDGAEVRDLLRFGGDPNRHDVGSGLTPLMAAVALGADTVVRTLLTGGADVLVTERSGQTALHKAVENGSADIVRALVRAGSIVDAPVATTGQTPLHVAVRHGNAEAARVLLESGARADLVDHLGRTPLDLARDLLPVEVVAALFA
;
A
#
# COMPACT_ATOMS: atom_id res chain seq x y z
N MET A 1 -18.77 45.86 0.42
CA MET A 1 -19.05 44.50 -0.08
C MET A 1 -19.34 43.67 1.15
N ASP A 2 -20.37 42.82 1.15
CA ASP A 2 -20.64 41.99 2.33
C ASP A 2 -19.60 40.87 2.46
N ASN A 3 -19.40 40.36 3.68
CA ASN A 3 -18.39 39.32 3.96
C ASN A 3 -18.64 38.03 3.16
N ARG A 4 -19.89 37.75 2.78
CA ARG A 4 -20.23 36.62 1.92
C ARG A 4 -19.61 36.77 0.54
N SER A 5 -19.83 37.91 -0.10
CA SER A 5 -19.32 38.22 -1.44
C SER A 5 -17.79 38.30 -1.43
N ILE A 6 -17.18 38.80 -0.36
CA ILE A 6 -15.72 38.81 -0.19
C ILE A 6 -15.16 37.39 -0.20
N VAL A 7 -15.71 36.50 0.62
CA VAL A 7 -15.25 35.11 0.73
C VAL A 7 -15.53 34.32 -0.55
N ASP A 8 -16.72 34.50 -1.15
CA ASP A 8 -17.09 33.86 -2.41
C ASP A 8 -16.12 34.24 -3.55
N ASN A 9 -15.83 35.54 -3.71
CA ASN A 9 -14.87 36.03 -4.68
C ASN A 9 -13.46 35.48 -4.42
N TRP A 10 -13.04 35.42 -3.15
CA TRP A 10 -11.73 34.88 -2.77
C TRP A 10 -11.59 33.40 -3.13
N TYR A 11 -12.58 32.56 -2.85
CA TYR A 11 -12.58 31.17 -3.32
C TYR A 11 -12.66 31.06 -4.85
N GLY A 12 -13.38 31.96 -5.50
CA GLY A 12 -13.38 32.07 -6.95
C GLY A 12 -11.98 32.35 -7.52
N ALA A 13 -11.21 33.21 -6.87
CA ALA A 13 -9.82 33.48 -7.24
C ALA A 13 -8.93 32.24 -7.09
N ILE A 14 -9.11 31.46 -6.00
CA ILE A 14 -8.43 30.17 -5.82
C ILE A 14 -8.74 29.21 -6.97
N GLY A 15 -10.02 29.05 -7.32
CA GLY A 15 -10.42 28.16 -8.42
C GLY A 15 -9.85 28.56 -9.78
N ARG A 16 -9.59 29.86 -10.01
CA ARG A 16 -8.92 30.36 -11.22
C ARG A 16 -7.39 30.32 -11.15
N GLY A 17 -6.81 30.08 -9.98
CA GLY A 17 -5.37 30.19 -9.75
C GLY A 17 -4.85 31.64 -9.80
N ASP A 18 -5.67 32.63 -9.49
CA ASP A 18 -5.29 34.05 -9.50
C ASP A 18 -4.53 34.41 -8.21
N LEU A 19 -3.21 34.22 -8.23
CA LEU A 19 -2.37 34.42 -7.05
C LEU A 19 -2.43 35.85 -6.50
N ASP A 20 -2.54 36.86 -7.36
CA ASP A 20 -2.56 38.25 -6.94
C ASP A 20 -3.85 38.56 -6.17
N GLU A 21 -5.00 38.10 -6.67
CA GLU A 21 -6.29 38.29 -6.00
C GLU A 21 -6.39 37.46 -4.70
N ILE A 22 -5.85 36.22 -4.70
CA ILE A 22 -5.77 35.38 -3.50
C ILE A 22 -4.96 36.09 -2.42
N MET A 23 -3.75 36.53 -2.75
CA MET A 23 -2.85 37.20 -1.80
C MET A 23 -3.39 38.56 -1.36
N ALA A 24 -4.09 39.28 -2.24
CA ALA A 24 -4.77 40.51 -1.88
C ALA A 24 -5.91 40.27 -0.88
N GLY A 25 -6.56 39.10 -0.87
CA GLY A 25 -7.61 38.77 0.11
C GLY A 25 -7.09 38.50 1.53
N LEU A 26 -5.79 38.19 1.67
CA LEU A 26 -5.18 37.84 2.95
C LEU A 26 -4.67 39.09 3.69
N SER A 27 -4.79 39.07 5.01
CA SER A 27 -4.07 40.02 5.87
C SER A 27 -2.57 39.72 5.82
N PRO A 28 -1.69 40.74 5.83
CA PRO A 28 -0.25 40.53 5.97
C PRO A 28 0.16 39.79 7.25
N SER A 29 -0.72 39.77 8.25
CA SER A 29 -0.54 39.06 9.52
C SER A 29 -1.49 37.87 9.66
N VAL A 30 -1.92 37.26 8.55
CA VAL A 30 -2.83 36.11 8.58
C VAL A 30 -2.23 34.96 9.40
N VAL A 31 -3.05 34.37 10.27
CA VAL A 31 -2.74 33.14 11.00
C VAL A 31 -3.32 31.97 10.23
N LEU A 32 -2.43 31.09 9.77
CA LEU A 32 -2.78 29.81 9.15
C LEU A 32 -2.76 28.73 10.24
N GLU A 33 -3.94 28.33 10.69
CA GLU A 33 -4.10 27.27 11.68
C GLU A 33 -4.29 25.94 10.97
N LEU A 34 -3.18 25.23 10.78
CA LEU A 34 -3.23 23.79 10.50
C LEU A 34 -3.70 23.07 11.78
N PRO A 35 -4.34 21.90 11.70
CA PRO A 35 -4.86 21.22 12.88
C PRO A 35 -3.77 21.03 13.94
N GLU A 36 -3.92 21.68 15.09
CA GLU A 36 -3.08 21.42 16.26
C GLU A 36 -3.36 20.00 16.79
N ASP A 37 -2.29 19.22 16.85
CA ASP A 37 -1.79 18.23 17.82
C ASP A 37 -2.77 17.34 18.63
N GLN A 38 -4.00 17.76 18.89
CA GLN A 38 -4.88 17.15 19.90
C GLN A 38 -6.19 16.60 19.36
N TRP A 39 -6.55 16.83 18.09
CA TRP A 39 -7.70 16.17 17.48
C TRP A 39 -7.29 14.86 16.81
N ASN A 40 -6.90 13.92 17.69
CA ASN A 40 -7.09 12.50 17.47
C ASN A 40 -8.59 12.25 17.28
N ALA A 41 -9.07 12.24 16.05
CA ALA A 41 -10.31 11.53 15.77
C ALA A 41 -10.01 10.04 16.01
N VAL A 42 -10.55 9.48 17.09
CA VAL A 42 -10.67 8.03 17.24
C VAL A 42 -11.23 7.51 15.93
N ILE A 43 -10.50 6.64 15.23
CA ILE A 43 -11.07 5.89 14.11
C ILE A 43 -12.08 4.92 14.73
N PRO A 44 -13.40 5.15 14.61
CA PRO A 44 -14.37 4.36 15.37
C PRO A 44 -14.35 2.88 14.97
N TYR A 45 -13.78 2.56 13.80
CA TYR A 45 -13.73 1.22 13.21
C TYR A 45 -12.34 0.56 13.17
N LEU A 46 -11.23 1.27 13.47
CA LEU A 46 -9.87 0.69 13.44
C LEU A 46 -9.19 0.60 14.82
N GLY A 47 -9.63 1.36 15.83
CA GLY A 47 -9.07 1.26 17.18
C GLY A 47 -7.61 1.71 17.32
N THR A 48 -7.02 2.34 16.32
CA THR A 48 -5.63 2.82 16.30
C THR A 48 -5.55 4.33 16.06
N HIS A 49 -4.65 4.99 16.80
CA HIS A 49 -4.28 6.39 16.61
C HIS A 49 -3.31 6.52 15.44
N VAL A 50 -3.62 7.36 14.45
CA VAL A 50 -2.67 7.79 13.41
C VAL A 50 -1.93 9.01 13.96
N GLY A 51 -0.59 8.94 14.00
CA GLY A 51 0.23 9.97 14.63
C GLY A 51 0.34 11.23 13.78
N LEU A 52 0.65 12.38 14.42
CA LEU A 52 0.89 13.68 13.76
C LEU A 52 1.84 13.58 12.56
N ASN A 53 2.88 12.76 12.68
CA ASN A 53 3.89 12.59 11.63
C ASN A 53 3.33 11.90 10.38
N GLU A 54 2.41 10.96 10.53
CA GLU A 54 1.81 10.24 9.39
C GLU A 54 0.85 11.14 8.62
N VAL A 55 0.08 11.97 9.33
CA VAL A 55 -0.76 13.00 8.73
C VAL A 55 0.12 14.02 8.00
N ALA A 56 1.14 14.59 8.67
CA ALA A 56 2.04 15.55 8.06
C ALA A 56 2.73 15.01 6.80
N GLU A 57 3.15 13.74 6.82
CA GLU A 57 3.76 13.09 5.66
C GLU A 57 2.76 12.88 4.52
N ALA A 58 1.50 12.49 4.81
CA ALA A 58 0.45 12.41 3.80
C ALA A 58 0.21 13.77 3.13
N PHE A 59 0.17 14.86 3.89
CA PHE A 59 0.05 16.22 3.36
C PHE A 59 1.25 16.64 2.50
N ARG A 60 2.48 16.35 2.95
CA ARG A 60 3.68 16.61 2.15
C ARG A 60 3.63 15.88 0.82
N ILE A 61 3.28 14.59 0.84
CA ILE A 61 3.12 13.77 -0.36
C ILE A 61 2.01 14.36 -1.25
N ARG A 62 0.85 14.74 -0.69
CA ARG A 62 -0.24 15.38 -1.42
C ARG A 62 0.22 16.64 -2.13
N ALA A 63 0.94 17.53 -1.44
CA ALA A 63 1.45 18.78 -2.00
C ALA A 63 2.41 18.55 -3.19
N GLU A 64 3.26 17.52 -3.11
CA GLU A 64 4.21 17.19 -4.18
C GLU A 64 3.60 16.43 -5.35
N THR A 65 2.50 15.72 -5.08
CA THR A 65 1.98 14.72 -6.02
C THR A 65 0.57 15.00 -6.50
N THR A 66 0.00 16.17 -6.27
CA THR A 66 -1.36 16.52 -6.71
C THR A 66 -1.35 17.56 -7.83
N GLU A 67 -2.02 17.23 -8.92
CA GLU A 67 -2.51 18.16 -9.92
C GLU A 67 -3.97 18.46 -9.58
N VAL A 68 -4.30 19.72 -9.26
CA VAL A 68 -5.69 20.12 -9.04
C VAL A 68 -6.37 20.26 -10.39
N LEU A 69 -7.44 19.48 -10.61
CA LEU A 69 -8.21 19.47 -11.84
C LEU A 69 -9.48 20.33 -11.74
N ASP A 70 -10.06 20.40 -10.55
CA ASP A 70 -11.23 21.22 -10.26
C ASP A 70 -11.20 21.63 -8.78
N TYR A 71 -11.66 22.83 -8.50
CA TYR A 71 -11.69 23.39 -7.16
C TYR A 71 -12.88 24.34 -7.05
N GLY A 72 -13.71 24.15 -6.03
CA GLY A 72 -14.93 24.94 -5.92
C GLY A 72 -15.52 24.99 -4.53
N LEU A 73 -16.29 26.05 -4.30
CA LEU A 73 -17.08 26.26 -3.11
C LEU A 73 -18.42 25.53 -3.25
N ARG A 74 -18.69 24.54 -2.38
CA ARG A 74 -19.96 23.81 -2.33
C ARG A 74 -20.95 24.40 -1.33
N GLY A 75 -20.43 25.03 -0.28
CA GLY A 75 -21.23 25.65 0.76
C GLY A 75 -20.51 26.85 1.35
N LEU A 76 -21.28 27.89 1.69
CA LEU A 76 -20.75 29.07 2.36
C LEU A 76 -21.79 29.58 3.35
N PHE A 77 -21.39 29.65 4.62
CA PHE A 77 -22.15 30.25 5.70
C PHE A 77 -21.33 31.40 6.27
N VAL A 78 -21.95 32.56 6.45
CA VAL A 78 -21.28 33.74 6.98
C VAL A 78 -22.11 34.30 8.12
N ASP A 79 -21.47 34.50 9.26
CA ASP A 79 -22.04 35.11 10.46
C ASP A 79 -21.07 36.16 10.99
N GLY A 80 -21.46 37.42 10.88
CA GLY A 80 -20.60 38.56 11.22
C GLY A 80 -19.28 38.53 10.43
N ASP A 81 -18.17 38.45 11.16
CA ASP A 81 -16.80 38.39 10.63
C ASP A 81 -16.32 36.98 10.30
N THR A 82 -17.11 35.96 10.62
CA THR A 82 -16.71 34.56 10.51
C THR A 82 -17.40 33.91 9.32
N ALA A 83 -16.63 33.19 8.51
CA ALA A 83 -17.15 32.39 7.40
C ALA A 83 -16.77 30.92 7.54
N LEU A 84 -17.74 30.04 7.31
CA LEU A 84 -17.56 28.60 7.18
C LEU A 84 -17.79 28.22 5.72
N ALA A 85 -16.74 27.74 5.06
CA ALA A 85 -16.75 27.33 3.67
C ALA A 85 -16.58 25.81 3.56
N VAL A 86 -17.43 25.16 2.78
CA VAL A 86 -17.28 23.76 2.38
C VAL A 86 -16.69 23.78 0.98
N VAL A 87 -15.49 23.22 0.84
CA VAL A 87 -14.68 23.29 -0.35
C VAL A 87 -14.50 21.90 -0.91
N TYR A 88 -14.68 21.75 -2.21
CA TYR A 88 -14.38 20.53 -2.94
C TYR A 88 -13.11 20.71 -3.76
N THR A 89 -12.27 19.67 -3.75
CA THR A 89 -11.13 19.56 -4.67
C THR A 89 -11.23 18.25 -5.43
N LYS A 90 -11.18 18.33 -6.76
CA LYS A 90 -10.87 17.21 -7.63
C LYS A 90 -9.39 17.24 -7.96
N GLY A 91 -8.68 16.23 -7.50
CA GLY A 91 -7.26 16.06 -7.76
C GLY A 91 -7.00 14.93 -8.73
N ARG A 92 -5.82 14.99 -9.34
CA ARG A 92 -5.17 13.86 -9.97
C ARG A 92 -3.78 13.72 -9.39
N HIS A 93 -3.41 12.52 -9.01
CA HIS A 93 -2.02 12.28 -8.66
C HIS A 93 -1.11 12.51 -9.88
N THR A 94 -0.12 13.40 -9.80
CA THR A 94 0.80 13.71 -10.89
C THR A 94 1.59 12.49 -11.34
N ARG A 95 1.93 11.60 -10.41
CA ARG A 95 2.67 10.36 -10.65
C ARG A 95 1.76 9.24 -11.17
N THR A 96 0.62 9.01 -10.53
CA THR A 96 -0.19 7.79 -10.74
C THR A 96 -1.38 8.01 -11.68
N LYS A 97 -1.72 9.28 -11.93
CA LYS A 97 -2.88 9.72 -12.70
C LYS A 97 -4.24 9.29 -12.13
N VAL A 98 -4.28 8.68 -10.94
CA VAL A 98 -5.51 8.37 -10.20
C VAL A 98 -6.23 9.66 -9.85
N LEU A 99 -7.54 9.68 -10.09
CA LEU A 99 -8.42 10.76 -9.71
C LEU A 99 -8.86 10.57 -8.26
N PHE A 100 -8.91 11.66 -7.52
CA PHE A 100 -9.48 11.68 -6.19
C PHE A 100 -10.32 12.93 -5.99
N GLU A 101 -11.23 12.82 -5.03
CA GLU A 101 -12.16 13.87 -4.68
C GLU A 101 -12.16 13.99 -3.16
N ILE A 102 -11.98 15.20 -2.67
CA ILE A 102 -11.95 15.50 -1.24
C ILE A 102 -12.84 16.69 -0.96
N GLU A 103 -13.40 16.72 0.24
CA GLU A 103 -14.21 17.81 0.74
C GLU A 103 -13.66 18.24 2.10
N ASP A 104 -13.23 19.50 2.18
CA ASP A 104 -12.64 20.11 3.36
C ASP A 104 -13.54 21.27 3.83
N MET A 105 -13.57 21.51 5.13
CA MET A 105 -14.27 22.64 5.74
C MET A 105 -13.29 23.69 6.21
N HIS A 106 -13.44 24.93 5.79
CA HIS A 106 -12.57 26.03 6.17
C HIS A 106 -13.33 27.00 7.07
N LYS A 107 -12.70 27.44 8.16
CA LYS A 107 -13.16 28.56 8.97
C LYS A 107 -12.24 29.76 8.71
N LEU A 108 -12.84 30.85 8.24
CA LEU A 108 -12.17 32.12 7.98
C LEU A 108 -12.69 33.18 8.95
N VAL A 109 -11.81 34.06 9.41
CA VAL A 109 -12.17 35.27 10.17
C VAL A 109 -11.68 36.50 9.41
N LEU A 110 -12.57 37.45 9.16
CA LEU A 110 -12.31 38.66 8.39
C LEU A 110 -12.15 39.87 9.32
N ASP A 111 -11.28 40.81 8.98
CA ASP A 111 -11.27 42.12 9.64
C ASP A 111 -12.31 43.09 9.06
N ALA A 112 -12.37 44.31 9.61
CA ALA A 112 -13.28 45.36 9.17
C ALA A 112 -13.02 45.83 7.72
N GLN A 113 -11.85 45.53 7.16
CA GLN A 113 -11.46 45.83 5.78
C GLN A 113 -11.77 44.66 4.84
N GLY A 114 -12.30 43.55 5.36
CA GLY A 114 -12.60 42.35 4.58
C GLY A 114 -11.37 41.49 4.29
N LYS A 115 -10.25 41.67 5.00
CA LYS A 115 -9.08 40.80 4.86
C LYS A 115 -9.23 39.57 5.75
N ILE A 116 -8.83 38.42 5.23
CA ILE A 116 -8.78 37.18 6.02
C ILE A 116 -7.61 37.26 6.99
N THR A 117 -7.91 37.26 8.29
CA THR A 117 -6.92 37.33 9.38
C THR A 117 -6.63 35.97 9.99
N HIS A 118 -7.58 35.04 9.93
CA HIS A 118 -7.40 33.67 10.42
C HIS A 118 -8.00 32.71 9.42
N TRP A 119 -7.28 31.63 9.14
CA TRP A 119 -7.73 30.55 8.27
C TRP A 119 -7.40 29.21 8.93
N LYS A 120 -8.46 28.48 9.32
CA LYS A 120 -8.39 27.13 9.84
C LYS A 120 -9.01 26.14 8.87
N VAL A 121 -8.38 24.99 8.67
CA VAL A 121 -8.88 23.91 7.81
C VAL A 121 -9.28 22.71 8.69
N TYR A 122 -10.44 22.15 8.42
CA TYR A 122 -10.99 20.92 8.99
C TYR A 122 -11.14 19.91 7.86
N PHE A 123 -10.64 18.70 8.07
CA PHE A 123 -10.74 17.60 7.12
C PHE A 123 -10.81 16.29 7.89
N ASP A 124 -11.19 15.21 7.23
CA ASP A 124 -11.07 13.86 7.79
C ASP A 124 -9.66 13.29 7.49
N PRO A 125 -8.74 13.27 8.48
CA PRO A 125 -7.40 12.74 8.27
C PRO A 125 -7.42 11.26 7.88
N ASN A 126 -8.47 10.51 8.22
CA ASN A 126 -8.56 9.09 7.89
C ASN A 126 -8.81 8.88 6.41
N THR A 127 -9.77 9.62 5.84
CA THR A 127 -10.06 9.54 4.40
C THR A 127 -8.84 9.98 3.58
N GLU A 128 -8.13 11.03 4.01
CA GLU A 128 -6.86 11.45 3.43
C GLU A 128 -5.80 10.35 3.49
N VAL A 129 -5.40 9.93 4.69
CA VAL A 129 -4.34 8.93 4.89
C VAL A 129 -4.70 7.62 4.17
N ASN A 130 -5.97 7.20 4.19
CA ASN A 130 -6.42 6.03 3.46
C ASN A 130 -6.32 6.20 1.94
N ALA A 131 -6.71 7.35 1.38
CA ALA A 131 -6.63 7.57 -0.07
C ALA A 131 -5.18 7.54 -0.56
N PHE A 132 -4.28 8.23 0.14
CA PHE A 132 -2.86 8.29 -0.24
C PHE A 132 -2.10 6.98 0.07
N ASN A 133 -2.44 6.26 1.14
CA ASN A 133 -1.82 4.97 1.46
C ASN A 133 -2.38 3.82 0.60
N ALA A 134 -3.69 3.79 0.33
CA ALA A 134 -4.29 2.72 -0.49
C ALA A 134 -3.71 2.72 -1.92
N ASP A 135 -3.47 3.91 -2.51
CA ASP A 135 -2.77 4.03 -3.79
C ASP A 135 -1.34 3.47 -3.69
N ARG A 136 -0.59 3.82 -2.62
CA ARG A 136 0.79 3.34 -2.43
C ARG A 136 0.85 1.82 -2.36
N GLU A 137 -0.01 1.17 -1.57
CA GLU A 137 0.04 -0.29 -1.41
C GLU A 137 -0.39 -1.02 -2.70
N GLN A 138 -1.43 -0.51 -3.37
CA GLN A 138 -1.85 -1.04 -4.67
C GLN A 138 -0.71 -0.94 -5.71
N ARG A 139 0.05 0.15 -5.68
CA ARG A 139 1.19 0.35 -6.57
C ARG A 139 2.38 -0.52 -6.20
N LEU A 140 2.66 -0.73 -4.92
CA LEU A 140 3.72 -1.61 -4.49
C LEU A 140 3.46 -3.03 -4.99
N TYR A 141 2.22 -3.49 -4.85
CA TYR A 141 1.78 -4.75 -5.43
C TYR A 141 1.92 -4.76 -6.96
N ALA A 142 1.39 -3.74 -7.67
CA ALA A 142 1.43 -3.70 -9.13
C ALA A 142 2.86 -3.64 -9.69
N ALA A 143 3.75 -2.87 -9.05
CA ALA A 143 5.17 -2.81 -9.40
C ALA A 143 5.84 -4.17 -9.23
N ALA A 144 5.56 -4.86 -8.11
CA ALA A 144 6.06 -6.21 -7.87
C ALA A 144 5.55 -7.21 -8.91
N ALA A 145 4.25 -7.15 -9.24
CA ALA A 145 3.60 -8.01 -10.24
C ALA A 145 4.08 -7.75 -11.69
N ARG A 146 4.70 -6.60 -11.96
CA ARG A 146 5.36 -6.28 -13.24
C ARG A 146 6.87 -6.50 -13.24
N GLY A 147 7.46 -6.81 -12.08
CA GLY A 147 8.90 -6.94 -11.93
C GLY A 147 9.67 -5.61 -11.91
N ASP A 148 9.00 -4.48 -11.63
CA ASP A 148 9.64 -3.16 -11.58
C ASP A 148 10.37 -2.93 -10.24
N GLY A 149 11.63 -3.35 -10.19
CA GLY A 149 12.45 -3.22 -8.98
C GLY A 149 12.80 -1.77 -8.59
N ALA A 150 12.76 -0.82 -9.52
CA ALA A 150 13.01 0.57 -9.21
C ALA A 150 11.80 1.18 -8.50
N GLU A 151 10.60 0.99 -9.05
CA GLU A 151 9.36 1.47 -8.43
C GLU A 151 9.12 0.79 -7.08
N VAL A 152 9.37 -0.52 -6.95
CA VAL A 152 9.28 -1.23 -5.66
C VAL A 152 10.20 -0.60 -4.62
N ARG A 153 11.47 -0.31 -4.96
CA ARG A 153 12.42 0.28 -4.02
C ARG A 153 11.97 1.66 -3.55
N ASP A 154 11.49 2.49 -4.48
CA ASP A 154 11.01 3.82 -4.16
C ASP A 154 9.77 3.76 -3.26
N LEU A 155 8.80 2.90 -3.58
CA LEU A 155 7.58 2.75 -2.78
C LEU A 155 7.86 2.24 -1.36
N LEU A 156 8.78 1.29 -1.19
CA LEU A 156 9.23 0.85 0.14
C LEU A 156 9.91 1.99 0.91
N ARG A 157 10.75 2.79 0.25
CA ARG A 157 11.39 3.97 0.88
C ARG A 157 10.36 5.01 1.33
N PHE A 158 9.22 5.11 0.64
CA PHE A 158 8.09 5.97 1.00
C PHE A 158 7.07 5.29 1.94
N GLY A 159 7.46 4.24 2.64
CA GLY A 159 6.65 3.60 3.67
C GLY A 159 5.60 2.61 3.15
N GLY A 160 5.77 2.10 1.93
CA GLY A 160 4.95 0.99 1.42
C GLY A 160 5.09 -0.25 2.31
N ASP A 161 3.98 -0.87 2.63
CA ASP A 161 3.90 -2.10 3.43
C ASP A 161 4.03 -3.32 2.51
N PRO A 162 5.18 -4.03 2.51
CA PRO A 162 5.39 -5.20 1.66
C PRO A 162 4.51 -6.40 2.04
N ASN A 163 3.80 -6.34 3.17
CA ASN A 163 2.98 -7.43 3.70
C ASN A 163 1.49 -7.26 3.42
N ARG A 164 1.09 -6.12 2.84
CA ARG A 164 -0.31 -5.87 2.52
C ARG A 164 -0.78 -6.81 1.42
N HIS A 165 -1.89 -7.52 1.66
CA HIS A 165 -2.56 -8.29 0.62
C HIS A 165 -3.26 -7.36 -0.39
N ASP A 166 -3.06 -7.62 -1.67
CA ASP A 166 -3.87 -7.04 -2.73
C ASP A 166 -5.31 -7.55 -2.65
N VAL A 167 -6.28 -6.64 -2.82
CA VAL A 167 -7.71 -6.91 -2.63
C VAL A 167 -8.24 -7.88 -3.70
N GLY A 168 -7.74 -7.79 -4.93
CA GLY A 168 -8.20 -8.63 -6.04
C GLY A 168 -7.66 -10.06 -5.94
N SER A 169 -6.34 -10.18 -5.94
CA SER A 169 -5.65 -11.47 -5.97
C SER A 169 -5.61 -12.16 -4.61
N GLY A 170 -5.57 -11.40 -3.51
CA GLY A 170 -5.29 -11.92 -2.18
C GLY A 170 -3.81 -12.29 -1.96
N LEU A 171 -2.91 -11.81 -2.82
CA LEU A 171 -1.46 -12.04 -2.72
C LEU A 171 -0.75 -10.83 -2.11
N THR A 172 0.39 -11.05 -1.45
CA THR A 172 1.31 -9.95 -1.09
C THR A 172 2.19 -9.55 -2.28
N PRO A 173 2.82 -8.36 -2.27
CA PRO A 173 3.83 -7.97 -3.25
C PRO A 173 4.92 -9.04 -3.44
N LEU A 174 5.39 -9.66 -2.34
CA LEU A 174 6.40 -10.72 -2.40
C LEU A 174 5.90 -11.92 -3.19
N MET A 175 4.67 -12.39 -2.92
CA MET A 175 4.09 -13.52 -3.64
C MET A 175 3.91 -13.24 -5.12
N ALA A 176 3.53 -12.02 -5.50
CA ALA A 176 3.41 -11.62 -6.91
C ALA A 176 4.78 -11.64 -7.62
N ALA A 177 5.82 -11.07 -6.99
CA ALA A 177 7.18 -11.08 -7.53
C ALA A 177 7.74 -12.51 -7.66
N VAL A 178 7.45 -13.37 -6.68
CA VAL A 178 7.83 -14.78 -6.69
C VAL A 178 7.12 -15.54 -7.82
N ALA A 179 5.81 -15.35 -7.99
CA ALA A 179 5.05 -16.01 -9.05
C ALA A 179 5.55 -15.61 -10.45
N LEU A 180 6.02 -14.37 -10.61
CA LEU A 180 6.64 -13.87 -11.83
C LEU A 180 8.08 -14.40 -12.06
N GLY A 181 8.76 -14.85 -11.01
CA GLY A 181 10.20 -15.20 -11.08
C GLY A 181 11.12 -13.97 -11.07
N ALA A 182 10.67 -12.84 -10.52
CA ALA A 182 11.42 -11.57 -10.53
C ALA A 182 12.46 -11.51 -9.39
N ASP A 183 13.56 -12.26 -9.51
CA ASP A 183 14.62 -12.40 -8.50
C ASP A 183 15.06 -11.08 -7.84
N THR A 184 15.33 -10.03 -8.63
CA THR A 184 15.76 -8.72 -8.12
C THR A 184 14.68 -8.07 -7.25
N VAL A 185 13.42 -8.20 -7.64
CA VAL A 185 12.29 -7.65 -6.90
C VAL A 185 12.06 -8.44 -5.61
N VAL A 186 12.12 -9.77 -5.68
CA VAL A 186 12.05 -10.65 -4.50
C VAL A 186 13.08 -10.22 -3.45
N ARG A 187 14.35 -10.06 -3.84
CA ARG A 187 15.42 -9.63 -2.93
C ARG A 187 15.20 -8.23 -2.37
N THR A 188 14.65 -7.32 -3.19
CA THR A 188 14.33 -5.96 -2.75
C THR A 188 13.22 -5.97 -1.70
N LEU A 189 12.14 -6.73 -1.92
CA LEU A 189 11.03 -6.87 -0.97
C LEU A 189 11.47 -7.54 0.33
N LEU A 190 12.29 -8.60 0.27
CA LEU A 190 12.85 -9.24 1.47
C LEU A 190 13.71 -8.26 2.30
N THR A 191 14.54 -7.46 1.63
CA THR A 191 15.33 -6.40 2.29
C THR A 191 14.42 -5.30 2.86
N GLY A 192 13.27 -5.06 2.21
CA GLY A 192 12.25 -4.11 2.63
C GLY A 192 11.34 -4.60 3.75
N GLY A 193 11.56 -5.79 4.33
CA GLY A 193 10.76 -6.31 5.44
C GLY A 193 9.54 -7.14 5.04
N ALA A 194 9.52 -7.68 3.82
CA ALA A 194 8.51 -8.66 3.43
C ALA A 194 8.61 -9.93 4.29
N ASP A 195 7.50 -10.32 4.91
CA ASP A 195 7.35 -11.50 5.74
C ASP A 195 7.05 -12.72 4.86
N VAL A 196 7.97 -13.68 4.90
CA VAL A 196 7.90 -14.94 4.16
C VAL A 196 6.88 -15.93 4.71
N LEU A 197 6.37 -15.68 5.93
CA LEU A 197 5.41 -16.55 6.63
C LEU A 197 3.96 -16.22 6.32
N VAL A 198 3.69 -15.07 5.70
CA VAL A 198 2.33 -14.70 5.28
C VAL A 198 1.81 -15.73 4.28
N THR A 199 0.53 -16.06 4.42
CA THR A 199 -0.19 -16.97 3.52
C THR A 199 -1.23 -16.23 2.69
N GLU A 200 -1.48 -16.72 1.47
CA GLU A 200 -2.67 -16.32 0.71
C GLU A 200 -3.90 -17.16 1.11
N ARG A 201 -5.06 -16.91 0.48
CA ARG A 201 -6.37 -17.47 0.84
C ARG A 201 -6.42 -19.00 0.90
N SER A 202 -5.67 -19.73 0.08
CA SER A 202 -5.63 -21.20 0.12
C SER A 202 -4.62 -21.77 1.13
N GLY A 203 -3.90 -20.89 1.84
CA GLY A 203 -2.89 -21.22 2.84
C GLY A 203 -1.48 -21.37 2.27
N GLN A 204 -1.23 -20.98 1.02
CA GLN A 204 0.11 -21.06 0.43
C GLN A 204 0.99 -19.89 0.89
N THR A 205 2.23 -20.19 1.24
CA THR A 205 3.29 -19.20 1.50
C THR A 205 4.03 -18.82 0.21
N ALA A 206 4.87 -17.79 0.27
CA ALA A 206 5.76 -17.43 -0.84
C ALA A 206 6.66 -18.61 -1.27
N LEU A 207 7.08 -19.48 -0.34
CA LEU A 207 7.91 -20.65 -0.65
C LEU A 207 7.18 -21.66 -1.55
N HIS A 208 5.89 -21.89 -1.32
CA HIS A 208 5.08 -22.73 -2.21
C HIS A 208 5.03 -22.16 -3.62
N LYS A 209 4.81 -20.86 -3.76
CA LYS A 209 4.76 -20.18 -5.07
C LYS A 209 6.10 -20.24 -5.80
N ALA A 210 7.22 -20.13 -5.08
CA ALA A 210 8.55 -20.23 -5.69
C ALA A 210 8.81 -21.62 -6.29
N VAL A 211 8.35 -22.66 -5.58
CA VAL A 211 8.44 -24.04 -6.03
C VAL A 211 7.58 -24.28 -7.29
N GLU A 212 6.34 -23.76 -7.30
CA GLU A 212 5.44 -23.80 -8.47
C GLU A 212 6.04 -23.08 -9.68
N ASN A 213 6.70 -21.94 -9.46
CA ASN A 213 7.32 -21.15 -10.52
C ASN A 213 8.52 -21.86 -11.18
N GLY A 214 9.28 -22.68 -10.44
CA GLY A 214 10.47 -23.34 -10.98
C GLY A 214 11.80 -22.78 -10.48
N SER A 215 11.82 -21.58 -9.88
CA SER A 215 13.08 -20.88 -9.57
C SER A 215 13.74 -21.36 -8.27
N ALA A 216 14.76 -22.21 -8.41
CA ALA A 216 15.57 -22.68 -7.30
C ALA A 216 16.30 -21.54 -6.56
N ASP A 217 16.67 -20.46 -7.25
CA ASP A 217 17.34 -19.32 -6.64
C ASP A 217 16.41 -18.51 -5.74
N ILE A 218 15.13 -18.35 -6.14
CA ILE A 218 14.10 -17.77 -5.29
C ILE A 218 13.80 -18.69 -4.10
N VAL A 219 13.72 -20.00 -4.30
CA VAL A 219 13.58 -20.98 -3.19
C VAL A 219 14.71 -20.79 -2.18
N ARG A 220 15.97 -20.74 -2.62
CA ARG A 220 17.13 -20.48 -1.73
C ARG A 220 17.02 -19.14 -1.02
N ALA A 221 16.59 -18.08 -1.72
CA ALA A 221 16.44 -16.76 -1.12
C ALA A 221 15.38 -16.75 0.00
N LEU A 222 14.22 -17.37 -0.24
CA LEU A 222 13.13 -17.45 0.73
C LEU A 222 13.47 -18.32 1.94
N VAL A 223 14.15 -19.45 1.74
CA VAL A 223 14.65 -20.30 2.83
C VAL A 223 15.64 -19.52 3.70
N ARG A 224 16.61 -18.82 3.09
CA ARG A 224 17.56 -17.97 3.84
C ARG A 224 16.89 -16.83 4.59
N ALA A 225 15.76 -16.33 4.08
CA ALA A 225 14.95 -15.31 4.74
C ALA A 225 14.06 -15.87 5.87
N GLY A 226 14.17 -17.16 6.20
CA GLY A 226 13.50 -17.76 7.36
C GLY A 226 12.16 -18.42 7.05
N SER A 227 11.89 -18.81 5.79
CA SER A 227 10.67 -19.56 5.46
C SER A 227 10.61 -20.88 6.23
N ILE A 228 9.43 -21.24 6.70
CA ILE A 228 9.18 -22.58 7.26
C ILE A 228 9.18 -23.58 6.10
N VAL A 229 10.25 -24.36 6.00
CA VAL A 229 10.52 -25.30 4.89
C VAL A 229 9.41 -26.36 4.76
N ASP A 230 8.80 -26.78 5.87
CA ASP A 230 7.74 -27.78 5.93
C ASP A 230 6.34 -27.18 6.14
N ALA A 231 6.12 -25.90 5.82
CA ALA A 231 4.82 -25.26 6.01
C ALA A 231 3.72 -26.01 5.23
N PRO A 232 2.65 -26.51 5.87
CA PRO A 232 1.59 -27.20 5.16
C PRO A 232 0.62 -26.19 4.53
N VAL A 233 0.22 -26.41 3.28
CA VAL A 233 -0.93 -25.71 2.68
C VAL A 233 -2.19 -26.10 3.44
N ALA A 234 -2.91 -25.11 3.98
CA ALA A 234 -4.05 -25.35 4.86
C ALA A 234 -5.17 -26.23 4.27
N THR A 235 -5.36 -26.19 2.95
CA THR A 235 -6.43 -26.93 2.26
C THR A 235 -6.05 -28.38 1.92
N THR A 236 -4.77 -28.66 1.69
CA THR A 236 -4.32 -29.97 1.17
C THR A 236 -3.33 -30.69 2.09
N GLY A 237 -2.77 -30.02 3.09
CA GLY A 237 -1.69 -30.54 3.93
C GLY A 237 -0.35 -30.65 3.21
N GLN A 238 -0.27 -30.23 1.94
CA GLN A 238 0.95 -30.37 1.15
C GLN A 238 2.02 -29.40 1.63
N THR A 239 3.23 -29.91 1.85
CA THR A 239 4.43 -29.10 2.11
C THR A 239 5.04 -28.61 0.78
N PRO A 240 5.99 -27.66 0.79
CA PRO A 240 6.73 -27.26 -0.40
C PRO A 240 7.38 -28.45 -1.13
N LEU A 241 7.84 -29.48 -0.42
CA LEU A 241 8.41 -30.68 -1.03
C LEU A 241 7.37 -31.51 -1.80
N HIS A 242 6.15 -31.65 -1.28
CA HIS A 242 5.03 -32.25 -2.04
C HIS A 242 4.76 -31.47 -3.32
N VAL A 243 4.74 -30.13 -3.23
CA VAL A 243 4.48 -29.26 -4.38
C VAL A 243 5.60 -29.36 -5.42
N ALA A 244 6.87 -29.48 -4.99
CA ALA A 244 8.02 -29.62 -5.90
C ALA A 244 7.93 -30.92 -6.70
N VAL A 245 7.62 -32.02 -6.02
CA VAL A 245 7.43 -33.33 -6.65
C VAL A 245 6.26 -33.30 -7.64
N ARG A 246 5.11 -32.72 -7.26
CA ARG A 246 3.93 -32.63 -8.13
C ARG A 246 4.22 -31.88 -9.44
N HIS A 247 5.09 -30.87 -9.41
CA HIS A 247 5.47 -30.08 -10.59
C HIS A 247 6.70 -30.62 -11.32
N GLY A 248 7.29 -31.73 -10.88
CA GLY A 248 8.52 -32.27 -11.47
C GLY A 248 9.75 -31.38 -11.28
N ASN A 249 9.71 -30.44 -10.33
CA ASN A 249 10.80 -29.50 -10.09
C ASN A 249 11.87 -30.14 -9.19
N ALA A 250 12.66 -31.03 -9.79
CA ALA A 250 13.70 -31.79 -9.09
C ALA A 250 14.74 -30.89 -8.41
N GLU A 251 15.13 -29.77 -9.03
CA GLU A 251 16.10 -28.88 -8.41
C GLU A 251 15.52 -28.19 -7.17
N ALA A 252 14.29 -27.68 -7.21
CA ALA A 252 13.67 -27.13 -6.00
C ALA A 252 13.47 -28.20 -4.91
N ALA A 253 13.07 -29.42 -5.28
CA ALA A 253 12.99 -30.54 -4.34
C ALA A 253 14.34 -30.80 -3.66
N ARG A 254 15.43 -30.80 -4.44
CA ARG A 254 16.80 -30.93 -3.92
C ARG A 254 17.15 -29.80 -2.95
N VAL A 255 16.89 -28.54 -3.32
CA VAL A 255 17.13 -27.39 -2.44
C VAL A 255 16.36 -27.52 -1.12
N LEU A 256 15.09 -27.92 -1.17
CA LEU A 256 14.26 -28.10 0.02
C LEU A 256 14.82 -29.20 0.93
N LEU A 257 15.20 -30.35 0.37
CA LEU A 257 15.82 -31.46 1.11
C LEU A 257 17.16 -31.07 1.73
N GLU A 258 18.03 -30.38 0.98
CA GLU A 258 19.29 -29.80 1.47
C GLU A 258 19.05 -28.78 2.60
N SER A 259 17.86 -28.15 2.61
CA SER A 259 17.43 -27.20 3.63
C SER A 259 16.67 -27.84 4.80
N GLY A 260 16.65 -29.18 4.87
CA GLY A 260 16.05 -29.92 5.99
C GLY A 260 14.57 -30.25 5.82
N ALA A 261 14.00 -30.16 4.62
CA ALA A 261 12.63 -30.58 4.37
C ALA A 261 12.42 -32.05 4.71
N ARG A 262 11.30 -32.33 5.37
CA ARG A 262 10.95 -33.70 5.76
C ARG A 262 10.23 -34.44 4.65
N ALA A 263 10.81 -35.56 4.24
CA ALA A 263 10.24 -36.46 3.24
C ALA A 263 9.19 -37.45 3.79
N ASP A 264 8.95 -37.46 5.11
CA ASP A 264 8.04 -38.39 5.80
C ASP A 264 6.71 -37.75 6.24
N LEU A 265 6.53 -36.45 6.00
CA LEU A 265 5.26 -35.76 6.27
C LEU A 265 4.20 -36.19 5.27
N VAL A 266 2.96 -36.35 5.72
CA VAL A 266 1.83 -36.76 4.88
C VAL A 266 0.90 -35.59 4.57
N ASP A 267 0.43 -35.50 3.33
CA ASP A 267 -0.67 -34.61 2.95
C ASP A 267 -2.03 -35.12 3.50
N HIS A 268 -3.12 -34.37 3.26
CA HIS A 268 -4.46 -34.76 3.72
C HIS A 268 -4.99 -36.05 3.10
N LEU A 269 -4.36 -36.56 2.04
CA LEU A 269 -4.67 -37.85 1.44
C LEU A 269 -3.80 -38.98 2.01
N GLY A 270 -2.97 -38.70 3.02
CA GLY A 270 -2.08 -39.67 3.64
C GLY A 270 -0.85 -40.01 2.80
N ARG A 271 -0.49 -39.20 1.80
CA ARG A 271 0.65 -39.45 0.92
C ARG A 271 1.85 -38.63 1.33
N THR A 272 3.03 -39.24 1.35
CA THR A 272 4.31 -38.52 1.51
C THR A 272 4.79 -37.93 0.18
N PRO A 273 5.78 -37.01 0.17
CA PRO A 273 6.43 -36.58 -1.07
C PRO A 273 7.06 -37.73 -1.83
N LEU A 274 7.58 -38.75 -1.15
CA LEU A 274 8.16 -39.94 -1.79
C LEU A 274 7.08 -40.80 -2.46
N ASP A 275 5.91 -40.95 -1.85
CA ASP A 275 4.79 -41.67 -2.47
C ASP A 275 4.35 -40.96 -3.75
N LEU A 276 4.21 -39.62 -3.70
CA LEU A 276 3.95 -38.82 -4.90
C LEU A 276 5.05 -38.96 -5.95
N ALA A 277 6.31 -38.99 -5.55
CA ALA A 277 7.44 -39.03 -6.47
C ALA A 277 7.47 -40.34 -7.25
N ARG A 278 7.18 -41.47 -6.58
CA ARG A 278 7.06 -42.79 -7.22
C ARG A 278 5.95 -42.86 -8.26
N ASP A 279 4.87 -42.11 -8.05
CA ASP A 279 3.73 -42.07 -8.97
C ASP A 279 3.95 -41.10 -10.14
N LEU A 280 4.69 -40.01 -9.93
CA LEU A 280 4.71 -38.86 -10.84
C LEU A 280 6.06 -38.63 -11.55
N LEU A 281 7.18 -39.14 -11.03
CA LEU A 281 8.53 -38.85 -11.53
C LEU A 281 9.22 -40.10 -12.08
N PRO A 282 10.19 -39.94 -13.01
CA PRO A 282 11.04 -41.06 -13.46
C PRO A 282 11.80 -41.69 -12.30
N VAL A 283 12.02 -43.01 -12.36
CA VAL A 283 12.67 -43.80 -11.29
C VAL A 283 14.05 -43.24 -10.94
N GLU A 284 14.80 -42.76 -11.92
CA GLU A 284 16.12 -42.17 -11.73
C GLU A 284 16.06 -40.86 -10.94
N VAL A 285 15.02 -40.05 -11.16
CA VAL A 285 14.80 -38.80 -10.43
C VAL A 285 14.39 -39.09 -8.99
N VAL A 286 13.50 -40.08 -8.77
CA VAL A 286 13.12 -40.51 -7.42
C VAL A 286 14.34 -41.00 -6.65
N ALA A 287 15.17 -41.85 -7.28
CA ALA A 287 16.40 -42.34 -6.69
C ALA A 287 17.37 -41.19 -6.37
N ALA A 288 17.52 -40.20 -7.25
CA ALA A 288 18.41 -39.07 -7.01
C ALA A 288 17.94 -38.14 -5.89
N LEU A 289 16.63 -37.95 -5.72
CA LEU A 289 16.07 -37.05 -4.72
C LEU A 289 15.99 -37.68 -3.32
N PHE A 290 15.73 -38.98 -3.22
CA PHE A 290 15.44 -39.65 -1.94
C PHE A 290 16.43 -40.78 -1.60
N ALA A 291 17.66 -40.71 -2.13
CA ALA A 291 18.76 -41.62 -1.81
C ALA A 291 19.33 -41.42 -0.40
#